data_AF-A0A924P3J0-F1
#
_entry.id   AF-A0A924P3J0-F1
#
_cell.length_a   1.000
_cell.length_b   1.000
_cell.length_c   1.000
_cell.angle_alpha   90.00
_cell.angle_beta   90.00
_cell.angle_gamma   90.00
#
_symmetry.space_group_name_H-M   'P 1'
#
loop_
_entity.id
_entity.type
_entity.pdbx_description
1 polymer ?
#
loop_
_entity_poly.entity_id
_entity_poly.type
_entity_poly.pdbx_seq_one_letter_code
_entity_poly.pdbx_strand_id
1 'polypeptide(L)'
;MALVPNKEVLQNIQAGKDDKLSTYFKNMTDAAFEYAMTNETQQLEITKGSLFGAYNAVTGYFKNVRTYRNEEAKLKSLLFGGTGQLRT
;
A
#
# COMPACT_ATOMS: atom_id res chain seq x y z
N MET A 1 3.17 -6.29 5.01
CA MET A 1 1.74 -6.48 5.37
C MET A 1 0.87 -5.22 5.23
N ALA A 2 1.41 -4.00 5.10
CA ALA A 2 0.58 -2.79 5.04
C ALA A 2 -0.44 -2.76 3.87
N LEU A 3 -0.09 -3.32 2.71
CA LEU A 3 -1.00 -3.48 1.57
C LEU A 3 -1.83 -4.78 1.64
N VAL A 4 -1.52 -5.69 2.56
CA VAL A 4 -2.22 -6.99 2.64
C VAL A 4 -3.52 -6.78 3.42
N PRO A 5 -4.69 -6.98 2.79
CA PRO A 5 -5.96 -6.56 3.37
C PRO A 5 -6.45 -7.49 4.49
N ASN A 6 -5.99 -8.76 4.51
CA ASN A 6 -6.38 -9.74 5.52
C ASN A 6 -5.38 -10.91 5.57
N LYS A 7 -5.55 -11.80 6.57
CA LYS A 7 -4.66 -12.96 6.80
C LYS A 7 -4.70 -13.99 5.67
N GLU A 8 -5.85 -14.19 5.02
CA GLU A 8 -6.00 -15.17 3.94
C GLU A 8 -5.14 -14.80 2.73
N VAL A 9 -5.13 -13.51 2.35
CA VAL A 9 -4.25 -13.01 1.29
C VAL A 9 -2.79 -13.26 1.63
N LEU A 10 -2.36 -13.02 2.88
CA LEU A 10 -1.00 -13.32 3.32
C LEU A 10 -0.65 -14.80 3.15
N GLN A 11 -1.55 -15.70 3.55
CA GLN A 11 -1.36 -17.14 3.45
C GLN A 11 -1.27 -17.59 1.99
N ASN A 12 -2.11 -17.05 1.11
CA ASN A 12 -2.06 -17.36 -0.31
C ASN A 12 -0.73 -16.92 -0.94
N ILE A 13 -0.22 -15.72 -0.60
CA ILE A 13 1.11 -15.25 -1.04
C ILE A 13 2.21 -16.21 -0.54
N GLN A 14 2.22 -16.54 0.75
CA GLN A 14 3.24 -17.43 1.32
C GLN A 14 3.20 -18.84 0.73
N ALA A 15 2.03 -19.30 0.30
CA ALA A 15 1.83 -20.58 -0.34
C ALA A 15 2.03 -20.55 -1.88
N GLY A 16 2.38 -19.40 -2.47
CA GLY A 16 2.57 -19.24 -3.92
C GLY A 16 1.27 -19.37 -4.74
N LYS A 17 0.11 -19.13 -4.14
CA LYS A 17 -1.22 -19.28 -4.75
C LYS A 17 -1.69 -17.97 -5.39
N ASP A 18 -0.93 -17.50 -6.38
CA ASP A 18 -1.16 -16.20 -7.02
C ASP A 18 -2.48 -16.12 -7.81
N ASP A 19 -2.98 -17.28 -8.24
CA ASP A 19 -4.29 -17.47 -8.87
C ASP A 19 -5.45 -17.13 -7.93
N LYS A 20 -5.24 -17.29 -6.61
CA LYS A 20 -6.24 -16.99 -5.57
C LYS A 20 -6.23 -15.53 -5.11
N LEU A 21 -5.27 -14.74 -5.57
CA LEU A 21 -5.19 -13.33 -5.21
C LEU A 21 -6.22 -12.53 -6.01
N SER A 22 -7.04 -11.75 -5.31
CA SER A 22 -8.09 -10.95 -5.94
C SER A 22 -7.51 -9.89 -6.87
N THR A 23 -8.23 -9.59 -7.95
CA THR A 23 -7.89 -8.49 -8.86
C THR A 23 -7.75 -7.17 -8.12
N TYR A 24 -8.62 -6.92 -7.12
CA TYR A 24 -8.52 -5.72 -6.28
C TYR A 24 -7.17 -5.62 -5.55
N PHE A 25 -6.69 -6.73 -4.98
CA PHE A 25 -5.39 -6.73 -4.29
C PHE A 25 -4.24 -6.48 -5.27
N LYS A 26 -4.24 -7.16 -6.43
CA LYS A 26 -3.22 -6.98 -7.48
C LYS A 26 -3.17 -5.53 -7.98
N ASN A 27 -4.33 -4.96 -8.33
CA ASN A 27 -4.41 -3.57 -8.78
C ASN A 27 -3.91 -2.58 -7.70
N MET A 28 -4.18 -2.84 -6.42
CA MET A 28 -3.68 -2.01 -5.33
C MET A 28 -2.16 -2.11 -5.20
N THR A 29 -1.57 -3.30 -5.28
CA THR A 29 -0.12 -3.46 -5.23
C THR A 29 0.57 -2.86 -6.44
N ASP A 30 -0.02 -3.00 -7.62
CA ASP A 30 0.49 -2.44 -8.87
C ASP A 30 0.48 -0.91 -8.83
N ALA A 31 -0.62 -0.29 -8.37
CA ALA A 31 -0.70 1.17 -8.24
C ALA A 31 0.28 1.72 -7.19
N ALA A 32 0.50 1.01 -6.08
CA ALA A 32 1.49 1.41 -5.09
C ALA A 32 2.93 1.28 -5.62
N PHE A 33 3.21 0.23 -6.39
CA PHE A 33 4.48 0.04 -7.05
C PHE A 33 4.72 1.09 -8.13
N GLU A 34 3.72 1.36 -8.97
CA GLU A 34 3.78 2.42 -9.99
C GLU A 34 4.09 3.78 -9.35
N TYR A 35 3.41 4.14 -8.25
CA TYR A 35 3.70 5.37 -7.51
C TYR A 35 5.15 5.42 -7.02
N ALA A 36 5.70 4.30 -6.52
CA ALA A 36 7.10 4.22 -6.12
C ALA A 36 8.06 4.48 -7.28
N MET A 37 7.72 3.99 -8.48
CA MET A 37 8.59 3.98 -9.65
C MET A 37 8.49 5.25 -10.50
N THR A 38 7.36 5.96 -10.46
CA THR A 38 7.07 7.06 -11.38
C THR A 38 6.92 8.42 -10.70
N ASN A 39 6.55 8.47 -9.42
CA ASN A 39 6.34 9.75 -8.76
C ASN A 39 7.68 10.46 -8.51
N GLU A 40 7.78 11.73 -8.90
CA GLU A 40 9.00 12.54 -8.79
C GLU A 40 9.59 12.53 -7.37
N THR A 41 8.75 12.62 -6.34
CA THR A 41 9.21 12.63 -4.94
C THR A 41 9.79 11.29 -4.50
N GLN A 42 9.43 10.19 -5.16
CA GLN A 42 9.96 8.86 -4.89
C GLN A 42 11.25 8.58 -5.67
N GLN A 43 11.49 9.34 -6.74
CA GLN A 43 12.69 9.23 -7.58
C GLN A 43 13.86 10.10 -7.13
N LEU A 44 13.71 10.87 -6.04
CA LEU A 44 14.81 11.64 -5.43
C LEU A 44 15.86 10.70 -4.81
N GLU A 45 17.12 11.15 -4.72
CA GLU A 45 18.24 10.38 -4.16
C GLU A 45 17.97 9.83 -2.74
N ILE A 46 17.26 10.59 -1.91
CA ILE A 46 16.95 10.19 -0.53
C ILE A 46 15.85 9.11 -0.42
N THR A 47 15.03 8.96 -1.45
CA THR A 47 13.91 8.00 -1.48
C THR A 47 14.20 6.82 -2.40
N LYS A 48 14.77 7.05 -3.57
CA LYS A 48 14.90 6.02 -4.60
C LYS A 48 15.78 4.86 -4.11
N GLY A 49 15.21 3.65 -4.12
CA GLY A 49 15.90 2.45 -3.66
C GLY A 49 16.21 2.42 -2.15
N SER A 50 15.75 3.41 -1.37
CA SER A 50 15.98 3.47 0.06
C SER A 50 14.80 2.88 0.85
N LEU A 51 15.07 2.42 2.08
CA LEU A 51 14.01 1.98 3.00
C LEU A 51 13.00 3.12 3.27
N PHE A 52 13.50 4.36 3.34
CA PHE A 52 12.66 5.54 3.51
C PHE A 52 11.73 5.74 2.31
N GLY A 53 12.23 5.58 1.08
CA GLY A 53 11.36 5.63 -0.11
C GLY A 53 10.36 4.49 -0.16
N ALA A 54 10.73 3.26 0.21
CA ALA A 54 9.77 2.16 0.29
C ALA A 54 8.62 2.46 1.26
N TYR A 55 8.93 3.03 2.43
CA TYR A 55 7.93 3.49 3.39
C TYR A 55 7.07 4.64 2.83
N ASN A 56 7.68 5.64 2.20
CA ASN A 56 6.98 6.78 1.62
C ASN A 56 6.11 6.40 0.43
N ALA A 57 6.51 5.41 -0.38
CA ALA A 57 5.69 4.93 -1.48
C ALA A 57 4.41 4.27 -0.96
N VAL A 58 4.51 3.39 0.05
CA VAL A 58 3.33 2.73 0.63
C VAL A 58 2.40 3.75 1.29
N THR A 59 2.92 4.67 2.11
CA THR A 59 2.06 5.68 2.74
C THR A 59 1.55 6.72 1.74
N GLY A 60 2.36 7.07 0.74
CA GLY A 60 2.03 7.95 -0.37
C GLY A 60 0.90 7.40 -1.24
N TYR A 61 0.87 6.10 -1.50
CA TYR A 61 -0.26 5.44 -2.17
C TYR A 61 -1.58 5.73 -1.45
N PHE A 62 -1.64 5.50 -0.13
CA PHE A 62 -2.86 5.75 0.65
C PHE A 62 -3.24 7.23 0.73
N LYS A 63 -2.28 8.15 0.61
CA LYS A 63 -2.53 9.60 0.69
C LYS A 63 -2.94 10.20 -0.65
N ASN A 64 -2.27 9.78 -1.73
CA ASN A 64 -2.23 10.51 -3.00
C ASN A 64 -2.83 9.74 -4.17
N VAL A 65 -2.86 8.39 -4.11
CA VAL A 65 -3.30 7.55 -5.24
C VAL A 65 -4.63 6.88 -4.97
N ARG A 66 -4.81 6.30 -3.78
CA ARG A 66 -6.04 5.62 -3.42
C ARG A 66 -7.21 6.59 -3.43
N THR A 67 -8.25 6.25 -4.18
CA THR A 67 -9.51 6.98 -4.18
C THR A 67 -10.36 6.54 -2.99
N TYR A 68 -10.96 7.51 -2.29
CA TYR A 68 -11.88 7.27 -1.18
C TYR A 68 -13.25 7.84 -1.53
N ARG A 69 -14.31 7.25 -0.94
CA ARG A 69 -15.67 7.71 -1.17
C ARG A 69 -15.89 9.17 -0.73
N ASN A 70 -15.23 9.58 0.35
CA ASN A 70 -15.27 10.92 0.90
C ASN A 70 -14.05 11.17 1.80
N GLU A 71 -13.87 12.43 2.21
CA GLU A 71 -12.75 12.85 3.06
C GLU A 71 -12.77 12.19 4.44
N GLU A 72 -13.95 11.92 5.01
CA GLU A 72 -14.05 11.23 6.31
C GLU A 72 -13.51 9.78 6.20
N ALA A 73 -13.82 9.07 5.12
CA ALA A 73 -13.31 7.73 4.86
C ALA A 73 -11.78 7.75 4.62
N LYS A 74 -11.28 8.78 3.93
CA LYS A 74 -9.83 8.99 3.76
C LYS A 74 -9.14 9.23 5.09
N LEU A 75 -9.67 10.14 5.91
CA LEU A 75 -9.17 10.45 7.25
C LEU A 75 -9.15 9.20 8.13
N LYS A 76 -10.26 8.45 8.16
CA LYS A 76 -10.34 7.19 8.91
C LYS A 76 -9.30 6.18 8.44
N SER A 77 -9.12 6.03 7.13
CA SER A 77 -8.13 5.10 6.59
C SER A 77 -6.70 5.50 6.94
N LEU A 78 -6.38 6.79 6.93
CA LEU A 78 -5.02 7.29 7.20
C LEU A 78 -4.67 7.27 8.69
N LEU A 79 -5.62 7.64 9.55
CA LEU A 79 -5.38 7.76 11.00
C LEU A 79 -5.70 6.48 11.76
N PHE A 80 -6.80 5.82 11.43
CA PHE A 80 -7.33 4.66 12.17
C PHE A 80 -7.20 3.33 11.39
N GLY A 81 -6.95 3.41 10.08
CA GLY A 81 -6.76 2.26 9.20
C GLY A 81 -5.30 1.86 8.98
N GLY A 82 -4.35 2.62 9.52
CA GLY A 82 -2.94 2.26 9.48
C GLY A 82 -2.73 0.94 10.22
N THR A 83 -2.18 -0.07 9.54
CA THR A 83 -1.83 -1.38 10.13
C THR A 83 -0.89 -1.30 11.35
N GLY A 84 -0.39 -0.11 11.70
CA GLY A 84 0.34 0.16 12.94
C GLY A 84 -0.54 0.31 14.19
N GLN A 85 -1.83 0.66 14.06
CA GLN A 85 -2.72 0.82 15.22
C GLN A 85 -3.53 -0.47 15.54
N LEU A 86 -3.79 -1.31 14.54
CA LEU A 86 -4.55 -2.56 14.70
C LEU A 86 -3.72 -3.75 15.26
N ARG A 87 -2.49 -3.50 15.73
CA ARG A 87 -1.60 -4.52 16.30
C ARG A 87 -1.06 -4.05 17.66
N THR A 88 -1.94 -4.06 18.65
CA THR A 88 -1.61 -4.19 20.08
C THR A 88 -2.50 -5.27 20.65
#